data_AF-A0A0D7BCB8-F1
#
_entry.id   AF-A0A0D7BCB8-F1
#
_cell.length_a   1.000
_cell.length_b   1.000
_cell.length_c   1.000
_cell.angle_alpha   90.00
_cell.angle_beta   90.00
_cell.angle_gamma   90.00
#
_symmetry.space_group_name_H-M   'P 1'
#
loop_
_entity.id
_entity.type
_entity.pdbx_description
1 polymer ?
#
loop_
_entity_poly.entity_id
_entity_poly.type
_entity_poly.pdbx_seq_one_letter_code
_entity_poly.pdbx_strand_id
1 'polypeptide(L)'
;MGQRHQAFAIAKVVPHGGGRAYYRCVAAWHHQWCYGRLPLHAANQFCQLLRQQDNASIVLHEIAAINGKYGRYGKKPEIVETPCMYLAWLLGQAWNIDLDIEAQGRPYFSGTSFDNALLPASTSSGDEDNNDGITIVDVTDPTHPSYCFVAPGYIEAVEEVDNWVPLSAEEYVRAYYPAGKLDPKVEEDVVQTIARLDGTPVLSINALAEAWPHEYEAEEESVDSDEDKDPVAATIPSLSSLAIDAAISSEQMAGLEDLAWMPDKAALIMARLRSALEIPDSAIPVLAEAVKSEVQAGNVRVDLSMYSLTQKQTLDCISKIDDTIYSIKVPKMFAIDALRELLTARPDLRRIDLLATSISSVDLAELLHTEPKLFFQVESLIHAPLTLHPGSLEECDGHYFPAFTFVHLTQNHMSGGFPAKSLLLLYPPQIVQNLTDYLGLFTKDDLGRDYSVGGKDLLSRVVIGAATRPEGVSWHQRHVNSHPNPSALGFNGHGWMFVFSIPSHFHPGRGTGFLGFLKLAWKTREGDSAPTDPGKDHAHQVLGLREWLAVMKDEGRPMPAESAVQKLQNIFDAILQLSSMHAMNLDDIEPMLLSAQREANLDK
;
A
#
# COMPACT_ATOMS: atom_id res chain seq x y z
N MET A 1 -5.82 31.03 -8.73
CA MET A 1 -5.10 30.34 -7.64
C MET A 1 -6.05 29.27 -7.14
N GLY A 2 -5.57 28.04 -6.94
CA GLY A 2 -6.44 26.93 -6.55
C GLY A 2 -6.68 26.91 -5.05
N GLN A 3 -7.82 26.35 -4.65
CA GLN A 3 -8.13 25.97 -3.27
C GLN A 3 -7.20 24.84 -2.84
N ARG A 4 -6.38 25.04 -1.81
CA ARG A 4 -5.38 24.08 -1.36
C ARG A 4 -5.77 23.55 0.00
N HIS A 5 -5.54 22.27 0.18
CA HIS A 5 -5.85 21.55 1.42
C HIS A 5 -4.66 20.69 1.79
N GLN A 6 -4.36 20.63 3.08
CA GLN A 6 -3.28 19.80 3.60
C GLN A 6 -3.85 18.63 4.40
N ALA A 7 -3.18 17.49 4.34
CA ALA A 7 -3.50 16.32 5.12
C ALA A 7 -2.27 15.85 5.89
N PHE A 8 -2.43 15.58 7.17
CA PHE A 8 -1.36 15.13 8.04
C PHE A 8 -1.74 13.81 8.70
N ALA A 9 -0.79 12.88 8.77
CA ALA A 9 -0.88 11.71 9.61
C ALA A 9 0.01 11.91 10.83
N ILE A 10 -0.55 11.75 12.03
CA ILE A 10 0.16 11.84 13.30
C ILE A 10 0.18 10.48 14.00
N ALA A 11 1.22 10.22 14.79
CA ALA A 11 1.31 9.01 15.61
C ALA A 11 2.01 9.30 16.94
N LYS A 12 1.68 8.55 17.98
CA LYS A 12 2.45 8.56 19.24
C LYS A 12 3.77 7.82 19.05
N VAL A 13 4.86 8.55 19.22
CA VAL A 13 6.23 8.00 19.14
C VAL A 13 7.04 8.42 20.36
N VAL A 14 7.92 7.55 20.81
CA VAL A 14 8.85 7.87 21.91
C VAL A 14 9.94 8.80 21.34
N PRO A 15 10.13 10.02 21.88
CA PRO A 15 11.17 10.91 21.39
C PRO A 15 12.54 10.43 21.85
N HIS A 16 13.58 10.86 21.14
CA HIS A 16 14.97 10.56 21.47
C HIS A 16 15.31 10.96 22.91
N GLY A 17 15.83 10.00 23.68
CA GLY A 17 16.15 10.18 25.10
C GLY A 17 14.94 10.34 26.03
N GLY A 18 13.72 10.20 25.55
CA GLY A 18 12.49 10.27 26.34
C GLY A 18 11.98 8.90 26.80
N GLY A 19 11.13 8.90 27.85
CA GLY A 19 10.48 7.69 28.38
C GLY A 19 8.97 7.60 28.12
N ARG A 20 8.36 8.66 27.55
CA ARG A 20 6.91 8.74 27.24
C ARG A 20 6.74 9.00 25.75
N ALA A 21 5.75 8.36 25.12
CA ALA A 21 5.39 8.64 23.74
C ALA A 21 4.61 9.94 23.62
N TYR A 22 4.88 10.71 22.55
CA TYR A 22 4.19 11.95 22.21
C TYR A 22 3.69 11.92 20.77
N TYR A 23 2.59 12.62 20.48
CA TYR A 23 2.17 12.83 19.11
C TYR A 23 3.24 13.56 18.29
N ARG A 24 3.47 13.07 17.07
CA ARG A 24 4.33 13.69 16.05
C ARG A 24 3.69 13.49 14.69
N CYS A 25 3.85 14.47 13.81
CA CYS A 25 3.59 14.28 12.39
C CYS A 25 4.58 13.26 11.81
N VAL A 26 4.07 12.28 11.08
CA VAL A 26 4.84 11.17 10.49
C VAL A 26 4.65 11.04 8.98
N ALA A 27 3.62 11.68 8.41
CA ALA A 27 3.47 11.90 6.99
C ALA A 27 2.62 13.16 6.77
N ALA A 28 2.90 13.90 5.70
CA ALA A 28 2.16 15.10 5.36
C ALA A 28 1.99 15.20 3.84
N TRP A 29 0.84 15.71 3.42
CA TRP A 29 0.42 15.74 2.02
C TRP A 29 -0.29 17.05 1.69
N HIS A 30 0.01 17.59 0.52
CA HIS A 30 -0.62 18.79 -0.02
C HIS A 30 -1.43 18.44 -1.26
N HIS A 31 -2.69 18.86 -1.27
CA HIS A 31 -3.59 18.61 -2.38
C HIS A 31 -4.19 19.91 -2.92
N GLN A 32 -4.16 20.08 -4.25
CA GLN A 32 -4.81 21.19 -4.94
C GLN A 32 -6.23 20.81 -5.36
N TRP A 33 -7.19 21.71 -5.21
CA TRP A 33 -8.60 21.53 -5.55
C TRP A 33 -9.31 20.44 -4.72
N CYS A 34 -8.94 20.32 -3.44
CA CYS A 34 -9.64 19.45 -2.48
C CYS A 34 -10.35 20.33 -1.45
N TYR A 35 -11.67 20.36 -1.49
CA TYR A 35 -12.49 21.23 -0.64
C TYR A 35 -13.92 20.73 -0.53
N GLY A 36 -14.70 21.34 0.37
CA GLY A 36 -16.09 20.96 0.62
C GLY A 36 -16.20 19.51 1.09
N ARG A 37 -16.73 18.62 0.24
CA ARG A 37 -16.90 17.20 0.57
C ARG A 37 -15.68 16.32 0.28
N LEU A 38 -14.76 16.79 -0.56
CA LEU A 38 -13.62 15.99 -0.99
C LEU A 38 -12.70 15.57 0.18
N PRO A 39 -12.38 16.45 1.16
CA PRO A 39 -11.57 16.05 2.32
C PRO A 39 -12.22 14.93 3.15
N LEU A 40 -13.55 14.93 3.28
CA LEU A 40 -14.27 13.87 4.01
C LEU A 40 -14.20 12.54 3.27
N HIS A 41 -14.36 12.55 1.95
CA HIS A 41 -14.19 11.34 1.14
C HIS A 41 -12.78 10.77 1.26
N ALA A 42 -11.76 11.63 1.14
CA ALA A 42 -10.36 11.24 1.26
C ALA A 42 -10.03 10.72 2.66
N ALA A 43 -10.48 11.40 3.72
CA ALA A 43 -10.30 10.95 5.10
C ALA A 43 -10.93 9.57 5.36
N ASN A 44 -12.17 9.34 4.88
CA ASN A 44 -12.80 8.04 4.99
C ASN A 44 -12.02 6.97 4.23
N GLN A 45 -11.62 7.24 2.99
CA GLN A 45 -10.83 6.29 2.19
C GLN A 45 -9.52 5.94 2.88
N PHE A 46 -8.82 6.92 3.44
CA PHE A 46 -7.59 6.68 4.18
C PHE A 46 -7.82 5.83 5.43
N CYS A 47 -8.88 6.12 6.20
CA CYS A 47 -9.26 5.28 7.35
C CYS A 47 -9.56 3.83 6.93
N GLN A 48 -10.22 3.62 5.79
CA GLN A 48 -10.51 2.28 5.27
C GLN A 48 -9.26 1.54 4.80
N LEU A 49 -8.31 2.24 4.19
CA LEU A 49 -7.00 1.70 3.83
C LEU A 49 -6.20 1.31 5.08
N LEU A 50 -6.19 2.15 6.12
CA LEU A 50 -5.48 1.87 7.38
C LEU A 50 -6.08 0.66 8.12
N ARG A 51 -7.41 0.52 8.11
CA ARG A 51 -8.12 -0.62 8.73
C ARG A 51 -7.81 -1.97 8.08
N GLN A 52 -7.25 -1.99 6.87
CA GLN A 52 -6.76 -3.24 6.30
C GLN A 52 -5.56 -3.74 7.10
N GLN A 53 -5.70 -4.90 7.73
CA GLN A 53 -4.67 -5.50 8.59
C GLN A 53 -3.29 -5.56 7.94
N ASP A 54 -3.25 -5.83 6.63
CA ASP A 54 -2.05 -5.92 5.81
C ASP A 54 -1.34 -4.57 5.58
N ASN A 55 -2.10 -3.47 5.59
CA ASN A 55 -1.56 -2.11 5.51
C ASN A 55 -1.18 -1.63 6.92
N ALA A 56 -2.04 -1.90 7.91
CA ALA A 56 -1.81 -1.58 9.32
C ALA A 56 -0.49 -2.17 9.84
N SER A 57 -0.18 -3.42 9.50
CA SER A 57 1.05 -4.08 9.95
C SER A 57 2.32 -3.36 9.45
N ILE A 58 2.29 -2.83 8.22
CA ILE A 58 3.39 -2.08 7.63
C ILE A 58 3.48 -0.69 8.26
N VAL A 59 2.35 0.00 8.46
CA VAL A 59 2.31 1.31 9.13
C VAL A 59 2.85 1.20 10.56
N LEU A 60 2.43 0.20 11.32
CA LEU A 60 2.95 -0.06 12.67
C LEU A 60 4.46 -0.36 12.66
N HIS A 61 4.95 -1.05 11.63
CA HIS A 61 6.38 -1.28 11.45
C HIS A 61 7.14 0.04 11.22
N GLU A 62 6.64 0.94 10.37
CA GLU A 62 7.26 2.26 10.15
C GLU A 62 7.25 3.12 11.42
N ILE A 63 6.13 3.17 12.14
CA ILE A 63 6.01 3.91 13.41
C ILE A 63 6.99 3.34 14.45
N ALA A 64 7.06 2.02 14.58
CA ALA A 64 8.01 1.37 15.48
C ALA A 64 9.46 1.66 15.10
N ALA A 65 9.76 1.76 13.80
CA ALA A 65 11.09 2.04 13.30
C ALA A 65 11.58 3.47 13.65
N ILE A 66 10.70 4.41 13.95
CA ILE A 66 11.08 5.80 14.30
C ILE A 66 11.06 6.08 15.81
N ASN A 67 10.57 5.14 16.62
CA ASN A 67 10.61 5.24 18.08
C ASN A 67 12.05 5.42 18.61
N GLY A 68 12.24 6.42 19.46
CA GLY A 68 13.51 6.76 20.11
C GLY A 68 14.54 7.43 19.19
N LYS A 69 14.25 7.62 17.90
CA LYS A 69 15.22 8.16 16.93
C LYS A 69 15.23 9.69 16.87
N TYR A 70 14.06 10.32 16.94
CA TYR A 70 13.90 11.76 16.69
C TYR A 70 13.36 12.50 17.91
N GLY A 71 13.68 13.79 18.04
CA GLY A 71 13.19 14.66 19.10
C GLY A 71 11.71 15.03 18.95
N ARG A 72 11.18 15.77 19.94
CA ARG A 72 9.88 16.45 19.85
C ARG A 72 9.88 17.54 18.76
N TYR A 73 8.72 18.12 18.47
CA TYR A 73 8.59 19.16 17.43
C TYR A 73 9.58 20.31 17.69
N GLY A 74 10.32 20.68 16.64
CA GLY A 74 11.39 21.68 16.73
C GLY A 74 12.59 21.31 17.62
N LYS A 75 12.76 20.03 18.02
CA LYS A 75 13.87 19.55 18.86
C LYS A 75 14.75 18.53 18.11
N LYS A 76 16.01 18.44 18.53
CA LYS A 76 17.01 17.50 17.97
C LYS A 76 16.92 16.11 18.63
N PRO A 77 17.29 15.02 17.92
CA PRO A 77 17.57 14.96 16.47
C PRO A 77 16.32 15.30 15.65
N GLU A 78 16.49 16.06 14.57
CA GLU A 78 15.38 16.44 13.71
C GLU A 78 14.80 15.22 12.99
N ILE A 79 13.49 15.21 12.80
CA ILE A 79 12.83 14.16 12.02
C ILE A 79 13.18 14.32 10.54
N VAL A 80 13.39 13.21 9.84
CA VAL A 80 13.59 13.24 8.38
C VAL A 80 12.30 13.71 7.69
N GLU A 81 12.42 14.19 6.45
CA GLU A 81 11.29 14.76 5.70
C GLU A 81 10.11 13.79 5.59
N THR A 82 10.36 12.51 5.31
CA THR A 82 9.30 11.49 5.23
C THR A 82 9.68 10.25 6.05
N PRO A 83 9.35 10.23 7.36
CA PRO A 83 9.78 9.16 8.26
C PRO A 83 8.96 7.87 8.10
N CYS A 84 7.71 7.97 7.62
CA CYS A 84 6.82 6.84 7.33
C CYS A 84 6.28 6.99 5.90
N MET A 85 6.98 6.41 4.96
CA MET A 85 6.81 6.67 3.54
C MET A 85 5.76 5.77 2.90
N TYR A 86 5.62 4.52 3.37
CA TYR A 86 4.47 3.70 3.00
C TYR A 86 3.16 4.33 3.50
N LEU A 87 3.16 4.88 4.72
CA LEU A 87 2.03 5.65 5.24
C LEU A 87 1.73 6.88 4.37
N ALA A 88 2.76 7.65 3.98
CA ALA A 88 2.59 8.77 3.06
C ALA A 88 2.03 8.34 1.71
N TRP A 89 2.43 7.16 1.21
CA TRP A 89 1.89 6.55 -0.01
C TRP A 89 0.40 6.23 0.12
N LEU A 90 -0.05 5.68 1.24
CA LEU A 90 -1.47 5.46 1.50
C LEU A 90 -2.25 6.78 1.58
N LEU A 91 -1.65 7.80 2.21
CA LEU A 91 -2.24 9.13 2.35
C LEU A 91 -2.44 9.79 0.98
N GLY A 92 -1.40 9.83 0.14
CA GLY A 92 -1.49 10.39 -1.21
C GLY A 92 -2.47 9.64 -2.09
N GLN A 93 -2.58 8.32 -1.95
CA GLN A 93 -3.59 7.52 -2.65
C GLN A 93 -5.02 7.95 -2.33
N ALA A 94 -5.33 8.08 -1.04
CA ALA A 94 -6.68 8.41 -0.58
C ALA A 94 -7.11 9.83 -0.97
N TRP A 95 -6.16 10.76 -1.06
CA TRP A 95 -6.48 12.13 -1.48
C TRP A 95 -6.64 12.28 -2.99
N ASN A 96 -6.00 11.41 -3.77
CA ASN A 96 -5.90 11.62 -5.19
C ASN A 96 -6.76 10.67 -6.02
N ILE A 97 -7.21 9.51 -5.52
CA ILE A 97 -7.80 8.46 -6.37
C ILE A 97 -8.94 7.71 -5.67
N ASP A 98 -10.13 7.76 -6.27
CA ASP A 98 -11.29 6.94 -5.94
C ASP A 98 -11.88 6.34 -7.23
N LEU A 99 -11.85 5.01 -7.33
CA LEU A 99 -12.44 4.30 -8.47
C LEU A 99 -13.83 3.75 -8.18
N ASP A 100 -14.38 3.94 -6.97
CA ASP A 100 -15.71 3.46 -6.61
C ASP A 100 -16.81 4.32 -7.25
N ILE A 101 -17.25 3.90 -8.44
CA ILE A 101 -18.31 4.55 -9.19
C ILE A 101 -19.64 4.54 -8.42
N GLU A 102 -19.93 3.45 -7.69
CA GLU A 102 -21.19 3.29 -6.96
C GLU A 102 -21.37 4.38 -5.89
N ALA A 103 -20.27 4.83 -5.29
CA ALA A 103 -20.29 5.79 -4.20
C ALA A 103 -20.40 7.26 -4.64
N GLN A 104 -20.02 7.59 -5.89
CA GLN A 104 -19.92 8.98 -6.37
C GLN A 104 -20.54 9.21 -7.77
N GLY A 105 -21.08 8.17 -8.41
CA GLY A 105 -21.57 8.19 -9.80
C GLY A 105 -20.47 8.30 -10.86
N ARG A 106 -19.22 8.59 -10.48
CA ARG A 106 -18.06 8.68 -11.37
C ARG A 106 -16.76 8.38 -10.60
N PRO A 107 -15.72 7.84 -11.26
CA PRO A 107 -14.39 7.80 -10.68
C PRO A 107 -13.88 9.22 -10.42
N TYR A 108 -13.16 9.40 -9.32
CA TYR A 108 -12.44 10.60 -8.98
C TYR A 108 -10.94 10.33 -9.06
N PHE A 109 -10.21 11.22 -9.73
CA PHE A 109 -8.76 11.20 -9.68
C PHE A 109 -8.22 12.61 -9.90
N SER A 110 -7.39 13.11 -8.99
CA SER A 110 -6.89 14.48 -9.04
C SER A 110 -5.50 14.64 -8.42
N GLY A 111 -5.05 15.89 -8.29
CA GLY A 111 -3.71 16.25 -7.80
C GLY A 111 -2.55 16.04 -8.77
N THR A 112 -1.33 16.11 -8.24
CA THR A 112 -0.04 16.12 -8.96
C THR A 112 0.71 14.78 -8.82
N SER A 113 1.99 14.74 -9.22
CA SER A 113 2.87 13.61 -8.90
C SER A 113 3.04 13.45 -7.40
N PHE A 114 3.46 12.25 -6.99
CA PHE A 114 3.65 11.91 -5.58
C PHE A 114 4.63 12.85 -4.88
N ASP A 115 5.81 13.04 -5.48
CA ASP A 115 6.90 13.81 -4.88
C ASP A 115 6.59 15.31 -4.79
N ASN A 116 5.76 15.85 -5.70
CA ASN A 116 5.39 17.26 -5.71
C ASN A 116 4.30 17.61 -4.68
N ALA A 117 3.56 16.60 -4.19
CA ALA A 117 2.50 16.78 -3.21
C ALA A 117 2.94 16.39 -1.80
N LEU A 118 4.07 15.70 -1.65
CA LEU A 118 4.60 15.31 -0.36
C LEU A 118 5.11 16.54 0.40
N LEU A 119 4.74 16.67 1.67
CA LEU A 119 5.25 17.71 2.56
C LEU A 119 6.20 17.09 3.60
N PRO A 120 7.22 17.83 4.07
CA PRO A 120 8.05 17.38 5.17
C PRO A 120 7.24 17.16 6.46
N ALA A 121 7.51 16.08 7.18
CA ALA A 121 6.91 15.79 8.50
C ALA A 121 7.33 16.79 9.59
N SER A 122 8.34 17.61 9.33
CA SER A 122 8.76 18.72 10.18
C SER A 122 7.95 20.00 9.97
N THR A 123 7.17 20.09 8.88
CA THR A 123 6.40 21.29 8.54
C THR A 123 5.31 21.56 9.58
N SER A 124 5.07 22.84 9.86
CA SER A 124 3.98 23.27 10.73
C SER A 124 2.63 23.01 10.04
N SER A 125 1.55 22.75 10.80
CA SER A 125 0.29 22.35 10.17
C SER A 125 -0.40 23.49 9.39
N GLY A 126 -0.14 24.76 9.71
CA GLY A 126 -0.59 25.90 8.90
C GLY A 126 0.53 26.64 8.17
N ASP A 127 1.71 26.04 8.04
CA ASP A 127 2.71 26.50 7.09
C ASP A 127 2.27 26.16 5.65
N GLU A 128 3.04 26.65 4.68
CA GLU A 128 2.74 26.62 3.23
C GLU A 128 1.53 27.48 2.84
N ASP A 129 1.28 27.59 1.54
CA ASP A 129 0.23 28.42 0.95
C ASP A 129 -1.15 27.74 1.08
N ASN A 130 -1.54 27.25 2.26
CA ASN A 130 -2.83 26.61 2.53
C ASN A 130 -3.95 27.64 2.73
N ASN A 131 -5.07 27.48 2.03
CA ASN A 131 -6.19 28.43 2.08
C ASN A 131 -7.57 27.78 2.16
N ASP A 132 -7.69 26.46 2.33
CA ASP A 132 -8.99 25.78 2.29
C ASP A 132 -9.19 24.64 3.30
N GLY A 133 -8.22 24.43 4.19
CA GLY A 133 -8.37 23.60 5.37
C GLY A 133 -7.25 22.59 5.57
N ILE A 134 -7.29 21.96 6.72
CA ILE A 134 -6.35 20.92 7.13
C ILE A 134 -7.18 19.69 7.56
N THR A 135 -6.73 18.50 7.17
CA THR A 135 -7.19 17.23 7.74
C THR A 135 -6.07 16.59 8.52
N ILE A 136 -6.36 16.08 9.71
CA ILE A 136 -5.37 15.42 10.56
C ILE A 136 -5.94 14.06 10.94
N VAL A 137 -5.14 13.00 10.80
CA VAL A 137 -5.53 11.63 11.11
C VAL A 137 -4.50 11.01 12.04
N ASP A 138 -4.95 10.48 13.17
CA ASP A 138 -4.13 9.70 14.08
C ASP A 138 -4.07 8.26 13.61
N VAL A 139 -2.83 7.80 13.41
CA VAL A 139 -2.51 6.46 12.95
C VAL A 139 -1.70 5.66 13.98
N THR A 140 -1.73 6.08 15.24
CA THR A 140 -1.11 5.35 16.36
C THR A 140 -1.63 3.92 16.44
N ASP A 141 -2.95 3.75 16.27
CA ASP A 141 -3.58 2.46 15.98
C ASP A 141 -4.27 2.55 14.59
N PRO A 142 -3.62 2.07 13.52
CA PRO A 142 -4.18 2.13 12.17
C PRO A 142 -5.51 1.38 12.02
N THR A 143 -5.83 0.44 12.91
CA THR A 143 -7.11 -0.28 12.87
C THR A 143 -8.25 0.50 13.52
N HIS A 144 -7.94 1.49 14.36
CA HIS A 144 -8.89 2.38 15.01
C HIS A 144 -8.44 3.85 14.85
N PRO A 145 -8.36 4.37 13.61
CA PRO A 145 -7.90 5.73 13.38
C PRO A 145 -8.89 6.74 13.98
N SER A 146 -8.38 7.91 14.35
CA SER A 146 -9.18 9.09 14.70
C SER A 146 -8.82 10.25 13.78
N TYR A 147 -9.71 11.22 13.59
CA TYR A 147 -9.49 12.31 12.64
C TYR A 147 -10.01 13.65 13.15
N CYS A 148 -9.58 14.75 12.56
CA CYS A 148 -10.30 16.02 12.63
C CYS A 148 -10.04 16.85 11.38
N PHE A 149 -10.86 17.88 11.19
CA PHE A 149 -10.59 18.98 10.25
C PHE A 149 -10.20 20.24 11.02
N VAL A 150 -9.42 21.14 10.43
CA VAL A 150 -9.03 22.40 11.05
C VAL A 150 -9.09 23.52 10.00
N ALA A 151 -9.59 24.69 10.40
CA ALA A 151 -9.55 25.91 9.60
C ALA A 151 -8.31 26.75 9.98
N PRO A 152 -7.32 26.92 9.09
CA PRO A 152 -6.14 27.76 9.34
C PRO A 152 -6.48 29.24 9.11
N GLY A 153 -7.23 29.84 10.03
CA GLY A 153 -7.60 31.26 10.00
C GLY A 153 -8.79 31.60 9.08
N TYR A 154 -8.95 30.87 7.96
CA TYR A 154 -10.07 30.98 7.04
C TYR A 154 -10.18 29.71 6.18
N ILE A 155 -11.41 29.38 5.78
CA ILE A 155 -11.73 28.41 4.73
C ILE A 155 -12.68 29.08 3.74
N GLU A 156 -12.63 28.77 2.44
CA GLU A 156 -13.48 29.38 1.41
C GLU A 156 -14.93 28.83 1.46
N ALA A 157 -15.55 28.91 2.64
CA ALA A 157 -16.85 28.37 2.98
C ALA A 157 -17.94 29.46 3.10
N VAL A 158 -19.21 29.05 3.23
CA VAL A 158 -20.36 29.96 3.34
C VAL A 158 -20.53 30.47 4.76
N GLU A 159 -20.24 29.62 5.75
CA GLU A 159 -20.34 29.93 7.17
C GLU A 159 -18.95 29.91 7.82
N GLU A 160 -18.72 30.80 8.78
CA GLU A 160 -17.48 30.86 9.55
C GLU A 160 -17.43 29.70 10.54
N VAL A 161 -16.22 29.21 10.78
CA VAL A 161 -15.92 28.16 11.77
C VAL A 161 -14.80 28.65 12.69
N ASP A 162 -14.72 28.05 13.88
CA ASP A 162 -13.67 28.39 14.82
C ASP A 162 -12.28 28.04 14.25
N ASN A 163 -11.38 29.01 14.30
CA ASN A 163 -10.03 28.88 13.78
C ASN A 163 -9.17 28.06 14.73
N TRP A 164 -8.34 27.17 14.18
CA TRP A 164 -7.41 26.33 14.95
C TRP A 164 -8.07 25.42 15.99
N VAL A 165 -9.35 25.11 15.80
CA VAL A 165 -10.11 24.16 16.62
C VAL A 165 -10.39 22.88 15.81
N PRO A 166 -10.31 21.68 16.40
CA PRO A 166 -10.68 20.45 15.71
C PRO A 166 -12.19 20.45 15.41
N LEU A 167 -12.53 20.28 14.14
CA LEU A 167 -13.89 20.17 13.64
C LEU A 167 -14.20 18.71 13.30
N SER A 168 -15.42 18.30 13.61
CA SER A 168 -16.02 17.07 13.09
C SER A 168 -16.29 17.14 11.59
N ALA A 169 -16.59 16.00 10.96
CA ALA A 169 -17.01 15.96 9.56
C ALA A 169 -18.25 16.83 9.30
N GLU A 170 -19.23 16.81 10.20
CA GLU A 170 -20.44 17.62 10.07
C GLU A 170 -20.13 19.12 10.14
N GLU A 171 -19.39 19.56 11.16
CA GLU A 171 -19.04 20.98 11.32
C GLU A 171 -18.26 21.52 10.11
N TYR A 172 -17.24 20.79 9.64
CA TYR A 172 -16.45 21.21 8.49
C TYR A 172 -17.29 21.29 7.20
N VAL A 173 -18.06 20.24 6.88
CA VAL A 173 -18.78 20.21 5.60
C VAL A 173 -19.98 21.15 5.60
N ARG A 174 -20.62 21.38 6.76
CA ARG A 174 -21.76 22.32 6.88
C ARG A 174 -21.34 23.76 6.74
N ALA A 175 -20.08 24.11 7.01
CA ALA A 175 -19.54 25.40 6.66
C ALA A 175 -19.67 25.70 5.15
N TYR A 176 -19.37 24.72 4.29
CA TYR A 176 -19.52 24.85 2.84
C TYR A 176 -20.97 24.68 2.37
N TYR A 177 -21.70 23.80 3.04
CA TYR A 177 -23.04 23.37 2.64
C TYR A 177 -24.05 23.49 3.78
N PRO A 178 -24.49 24.71 4.14
CA PRO A 178 -25.35 24.90 5.29
C PRO A 178 -26.71 24.23 5.13
N ALA A 179 -27.19 23.62 6.22
CA ALA A 179 -28.45 22.89 6.23
C ALA A 179 -29.64 23.79 5.83
N GLY A 180 -30.56 23.23 5.05
CA GLY A 180 -31.79 23.92 4.63
C GLY A 180 -31.61 24.96 3.51
N LYS A 181 -30.38 25.19 3.03
CA LYS A 181 -30.09 26.07 1.89
C LYS A 181 -29.77 25.31 0.60
N LEU A 182 -29.70 23.98 0.65
CA LEU A 182 -29.24 23.13 -0.45
C LEU A 182 -30.39 22.54 -1.27
N ASP A 183 -30.09 22.19 -2.51
CA ASP A 183 -30.93 21.29 -3.29
C ASP A 183 -31.03 19.92 -2.58
N PRO A 184 -32.20 19.24 -2.58
CA PRO A 184 -32.39 17.97 -1.89
C PRO A 184 -31.36 16.89 -2.24
N LYS A 185 -30.88 16.85 -3.49
CA LYS A 185 -29.89 15.87 -3.92
C LYS A 185 -28.51 16.16 -3.34
N VAL A 186 -28.15 17.45 -3.23
CA VAL A 186 -26.87 17.85 -2.62
C VAL A 186 -26.92 17.62 -1.12
N GLU A 187 -28.05 17.89 -0.47
CA GLU A 187 -28.25 17.60 0.95
C GLU A 187 -28.11 16.10 1.25
N GLU A 188 -28.76 15.24 0.46
CA GLU A 188 -28.63 13.78 0.61
C GLU A 188 -27.16 13.33 0.50
N ASP A 189 -26.43 13.85 -0.49
CA ASP A 189 -25.02 13.55 -0.72
C ASP A 189 -24.11 14.07 0.42
N VAL A 190 -24.39 15.26 0.98
CA VAL A 190 -23.71 15.79 2.17
C VAL A 190 -23.94 14.88 3.37
N VAL A 191 -25.18 14.51 3.66
CA VAL A 191 -25.53 13.62 4.79
C VAL A 191 -24.87 12.25 4.63
N GLN A 192 -24.90 11.67 3.44
CA GLN A 192 -24.21 10.41 3.16
C GLN A 192 -22.70 10.53 3.33
N THR A 193 -22.11 11.69 3.00
CA THR A 193 -20.66 11.92 3.16
C THR A 193 -20.28 12.03 4.63
N ILE A 194 -21.07 12.73 5.45
CA ILE A 194 -20.89 12.79 6.92
C ILE A 194 -20.96 11.37 7.50
N ALA A 195 -22.01 10.63 7.14
CA ALA A 195 -22.28 9.31 7.69
C ALA A 195 -21.16 8.27 7.43
N ARG A 196 -20.32 8.48 6.41
CA ARG A 196 -19.16 7.60 6.14
C ARG A 196 -18.09 7.68 7.23
N LEU A 197 -18.01 8.79 7.95
CA LEU A 197 -17.08 8.98 9.06
C LEU A 197 -17.73 8.73 10.42
N ASP A 198 -19.00 8.32 10.46
CA ASP A 198 -19.68 7.91 11.68
C ASP A 198 -18.93 6.75 12.35
N GLY A 199 -18.75 6.85 13.66
CA GLY A 199 -17.98 5.87 14.44
C GLY A 199 -16.47 6.01 14.33
N THR A 200 -15.94 6.91 13.50
CA THR A 200 -14.53 7.29 13.55
C THR A 200 -14.38 8.49 14.52
N PRO A 201 -13.65 8.34 15.64
CA PRO A 201 -13.60 9.37 16.67
C PRO A 201 -12.93 10.66 16.18
N VAL A 202 -13.40 11.80 16.71
CA VAL A 202 -12.80 13.11 16.44
C VAL A 202 -11.58 13.32 17.36
N LEU A 203 -10.47 13.78 16.79
CA LEU A 203 -9.24 14.09 17.51
C LEU A 203 -9.41 15.27 18.47
N SER A 204 -8.79 15.18 19.64
CA SER A 204 -8.81 16.26 20.63
C SER A 204 -7.77 17.35 20.32
N ILE A 205 -8.03 18.55 20.80
CA ILE A 205 -7.09 19.68 20.70
C ILE A 205 -5.74 19.38 21.38
N ASN A 206 -5.75 18.60 22.47
CA ASN A 206 -4.52 18.19 23.17
C ASN A 206 -3.61 17.33 22.29
N ALA A 207 -4.18 16.47 21.43
CA ALA A 207 -3.38 15.69 20.47
C ALA A 207 -2.68 16.62 19.44
N LEU A 208 -3.37 17.67 18.99
CA LEU A 208 -2.81 18.66 18.07
C LEU A 208 -1.75 19.53 18.75
N ALA A 209 -1.99 20.00 19.97
CA ALA A 209 -1.03 20.76 20.77
C ALA A 209 0.22 19.94 21.12
N GLU A 210 0.08 18.62 21.26
CA GLU A 210 1.22 17.74 21.45
C GLU A 210 2.07 17.59 20.19
N ALA A 211 1.43 17.48 19.01
CA ALA A 211 2.07 17.38 17.70
C ALA A 211 2.73 18.70 17.24
N TRP A 212 2.03 19.83 17.42
CA TRP A 212 2.47 21.19 17.05
C TRP A 212 2.23 22.19 18.20
N PRO A 213 3.11 22.23 19.20
CA PRO A 213 2.92 23.03 20.43
C PRO A 213 2.92 24.56 20.27
N HIS A 214 3.22 25.06 19.08
CA HIS A 214 3.26 26.50 18.78
C HIS A 214 2.05 26.99 17.99
N GLU A 215 1.20 26.06 17.50
CA GLU A 215 0.02 26.37 16.70
C GLU A 215 -1.27 26.16 17.49
N TYR A 216 -1.31 25.13 18.33
CA TYR A 216 -2.50 24.75 19.09
C TYR A 216 -2.25 24.96 20.58
N GLU A 217 -3.21 25.62 21.23
CA GLU A 217 -3.22 25.79 22.68
C GLU A 217 -3.87 24.57 23.32
N ALA A 218 -3.10 23.83 24.12
CA ALA A 218 -3.67 22.74 24.91
C ALA A 218 -4.70 23.32 25.89
N GLU A 219 -5.81 22.62 26.08
CA GLU A 219 -6.70 22.95 27.18
C GLU A 219 -5.91 22.75 28.47
N GLU A 220 -6.01 23.70 29.41
CA GLU A 220 -5.53 23.48 30.77
C GLU A 220 -6.31 22.29 31.31
N GLU A 221 -5.72 21.10 31.23
CA GLU A 221 -6.24 19.93 31.93
C GLU A 221 -6.37 20.37 33.38
N SER A 222 -7.61 20.58 33.82
CA SER A 222 -7.90 20.72 35.24
C SER A 222 -7.24 19.52 35.87
N VAL A 223 -6.22 19.77 36.68
CA VAL A 223 -5.45 18.76 37.40
C VAL A 223 -6.38 18.15 38.44
N ASP A 224 -7.43 17.47 37.98
CA ASP A 224 -8.02 16.37 38.71
C ASP A 224 -6.97 15.28 38.61
N SER A 225 -6.04 15.38 39.56
CA SER A 225 -5.09 14.35 39.94
C SER A 225 -5.85 13.15 40.48
N ASP A 226 -6.74 12.57 39.70
CA ASP A 226 -7.04 11.17 39.82
C ASP A 226 -5.88 10.46 39.12
N GLU A 227 -4.76 10.40 39.87
CA GLU A 227 -3.89 9.24 39.82
C GLU A 227 -4.79 8.03 40.05
N ASP A 228 -5.36 7.51 38.96
CA ASP A 228 -5.98 6.20 38.88
C ASP A 228 -4.86 5.19 39.13
N LYS A 229 -4.54 5.05 40.42
CA LYS A 229 -3.98 3.85 40.99
C LYS A 229 -5.08 2.83 40.86
N ASP A 230 -5.21 2.27 39.67
CA ASP A 230 -5.74 0.92 39.53
C ASP A 230 -4.95 0.09 40.54
N PRO A 231 -5.60 -0.44 41.60
CA PRO A 231 -4.91 -1.40 42.43
C PRO A 231 -4.62 -2.56 41.48
N VAL A 232 -3.33 -2.77 41.19
CA VAL A 232 -2.83 -4.06 40.70
C VAL A 232 -3.16 -5.05 41.81
N ALA A 233 -4.42 -5.48 41.85
CA ALA A 233 -4.82 -6.67 42.56
C ALA A 233 -3.96 -7.74 41.92
N ALA A 234 -2.96 -8.21 42.65
CA ALA A 234 -2.11 -9.30 42.22
C ALA A 234 -3.01 -10.51 41.99
N THR A 235 -3.51 -10.64 40.77
CA THR A 235 -4.38 -11.73 40.35
C THR A 235 -3.54 -12.97 40.51
N ILE A 236 -3.90 -13.80 41.49
CA ILE A 236 -3.20 -15.06 41.73
C ILE A 236 -3.24 -15.82 40.40
N PRO A 237 -2.08 -16.13 39.80
CA PRO A 237 -2.05 -16.78 38.51
C PRO A 237 -2.83 -18.09 38.58
N SER A 238 -3.75 -18.29 37.63
CA SER A 238 -4.55 -19.51 37.57
C SER A 238 -3.65 -20.74 37.55
N LEU A 239 -4.12 -21.88 38.10
CA LEU A 239 -3.36 -23.13 38.06
C LEU A 239 -2.95 -23.51 36.63
N SER A 240 -3.80 -23.22 35.63
CA SER A 240 -3.45 -23.41 34.22
C SER A 240 -2.29 -22.53 33.76
N SER A 241 -2.22 -21.26 34.19
CA SER A 241 -1.08 -20.40 33.83
C SER A 241 0.22 -20.88 34.45
N LEU A 242 0.19 -21.31 35.72
CA LEU A 242 1.36 -21.87 36.39
C LEU A 242 1.81 -23.21 35.76
N ALA A 243 0.86 -24.05 35.34
CA ALA A 243 1.17 -25.30 34.67
C ALA A 243 1.79 -25.08 33.27
N ILE A 244 1.28 -24.10 32.51
CA ILE A 244 1.86 -23.71 31.22
C ILE A 244 3.27 -23.15 31.42
N ASP A 245 3.47 -22.25 32.39
CA ASP A 245 4.78 -21.67 32.71
C ASP A 245 5.79 -22.75 33.12
N ALA A 246 5.35 -23.71 33.95
CA ALA A 246 6.16 -24.85 34.35
C ALA A 246 6.52 -25.75 33.16
N ALA A 247 5.54 -26.10 32.31
CA ALA A 247 5.73 -26.95 31.14
C ALA A 247 6.69 -26.32 30.11
N ILE A 248 6.56 -25.01 29.85
CA ILE A 248 7.47 -24.26 28.98
C ILE A 248 8.87 -24.26 29.56
N SER A 249 9.00 -23.94 30.85
CA SER A 249 10.31 -23.86 31.52
C SER A 249 11.00 -25.21 31.68
N SER A 250 10.24 -26.31 31.76
CA SER A 250 10.77 -27.67 31.89
C SER A 250 10.90 -28.41 30.56
N GLU A 251 10.58 -27.75 29.43
CA GLU A 251 10.53 -28.34 28.08
C GLU A 251 9.60 -29.56 27.95
N GLN A 252 8.63 -29.72 28.86
CA GLN A 252 7.70 -30.85 28.89
C GLN A 252 6.35 -30.42 28.32
N MET A 253 6.24 -30.43 27.00
CA MET A 253 5.05 -29.95 26.29
C MET A 253 4.02 -31.04 25.99
N ALA A 254 4.29 -32.29 26.37
CA ALA A 254 3.40 -33.41 26.12
C ALA A 254 2.02 -33.17 26.78
N GLY A 255 0.96 -33.17 25.97
CA GLY A 255 -0.42 -32.93 26.40
C GLY A 255 -0.88 -31.46 26.40
N LEU A 256 0.01 -30.50 26.11
CA LEU A 256 -0.41 -29.12 25.85
C LEU A 256 -1.08 -28.95 24.48
N GLU A 257 -0.78 -29.84 23.53
CA GLU A 257 -1.42 -29.89 22.21
C GLU A 257 -2.95 -30.02 22.32
N ASP A 258 -3.42 -30.89 23.23
CA ASP A 258 -4.85 -31.07 23.50
C ASP A 258 -5.53 -29.81 24.05
N LEU A 259 -4.76 -28.92 24.70
CA LEU A 259 -5.23 -27.67 25.26
C LEU A 259 -5.14 -26.50 24.28
N ALA A 260 -4.31 -26.60 23.23
CA ALA A 260 -4.14 -25.57 22.21
C ALA A 260 -5.42 -25.32 21.39
N TRP A 261 -6.34 -26.27 21.37
CA TRP A 261 -7.66 -26.14 20.72
C TRP A 261 -8.69 -25.36 21.55
N MET A 262 -8.46 -25.15 22.85
CA MET A 262 -9.38 -24.41 23.70
C MET A 262 -9.07 -22.91 23.63
N PRO A 263 -9.96 -22.04 23.13
CA PRO A 263 -9.64 -20.64 22.83
C PRO A 263 -8.93 -19.87 23.96
N ASP A 264 -9.45 -19.96 25.19
CA ASP A 264 -8.87 -19.27 26.35
C ASP A 264 -7.47 -19.80 26.72
N LYS A 265 -7.24 -21.11 26.54
CA LYS A 265 -5.95 -21.74 26.84
C LYS A 265 -4.95 -21.51 25.71
N ALA A 266 -5.40 -21.55 24.46
CA ALA A 266 -4.62 -21.19 23.29
C ALA A 266 -4.07 -19.78 23.41
N ALA A 267 -4.92 -18.79 23.72
CA ALA A 267 -4.50 -17.41 23.93
C ALA A 267 -3.44 -17.27 25.03
N LEU A 268 -3.60 -18.00 26.13
CA LEU A 268 -2.64 -18.00 27.24
C LEU A 268 -1.31 -18.66 26.85
N ILE A 269 -1.34 -19.83 26.19
CA ILE A 269 -0.14 -20.51 25.68
C ILE A 269 0.61 -19.61 24.70
N MET A 270 -0.10 -19.02 23.74
CA MET A 270 0.46 -18.13 22.73
C MET A 270 1.08 -16.88 23.37
N ALA A 271 0.40 -16.26 24.34
CA ALA A 271 0.96 -15.12 25.07
C ALA A 271 2.27 -15.48 25.79
N ARG A 272 2.36 -16.67 26.38
CA ARG A 272 3.60 -17.14 27.02
C ARG A 272 4.70 -17.43 26.02
N LEU A 273 4.40 -18.12 24.92
CA LEU A 273 5.37 -18.39 23.85
C LEU A 273 5.91 -17.09 23.23
N ARG A 274 5.07 -16.06 23.05
CA ARG A 274 5.51 -14.72 22.58
C ARG A 274 6.45 -14.03 23.57
N SER A 275 6.25 -14.23 24.87
CA SER A 275 7.09 -13.63 25.91
C SER A 275 8.40 -14.39 26.17
N ALA A 276 8.52 -15.62 25.65
CA ALA A 276 9.70 -16.44 25.85
C ALA A 276 10.89 -15.89 25.06
N LEU A 277 12.05 -15.81 25.70
CA LEU A 277 13.29 -15.39 25.04
C LEU A 277 13.70 -16.37 23.93
N GLU A 278 13.52 -17.67 24.21
CA GLU A 278 13.78 -18.77 23.29
C GLU A 278 12.64 -19.78 23.40
N ILE A 279 12.25 -20.35 22.26
CA ILE A 279 11.20 -21.36 22.19
C ILE A 279 11.86 -22.73 22.02
N PRO A 280 11.64 -23.69 22.93
CA PRO A 280 12.25 -25.02 22.80
C PRO A 280 11.62 -25.80 21.65
N ASP A 281 12.38 -26.74 21.05
CA ASP A 281 11.90 -27.57 19.93
C ASP A 281 10.64 -28.38 20.28
N SER A 282 10.48 -28.75 21.55
CA SER A 282 9.28 -29.45 22.03
C SER A 282 8.00 -28.59 21.99
N ALA A 283 8.12 -27.26 21.90
CA ALA A 283 6.99 -26.33 21.80
C ALA A 283 6.42 -26.20 20.39
N ILE A 284 7.20 -26.56 19.37
CA ILE A 284 6.84 -26.30 17.97
C ILE A 284 5.56 -27.02 17.53
N PRO A 285 5.31 -28.29 17.90
CA PRO A 285 4.02 -28.93 17.64
C PRO A 285 2.83 -28.17 18.23
N VAL A 286 2.94 -27.69 19.48
CA VAL A 286 1.88 -26.94 20.17
C VAL A 286 1.61 -25.61 19.45
N LEU A 287 2.68 -24.90 19.05
CA LEU A 287 2.56 -23.67 18.29
C LEU A 287 1.92 -23.91 16.91
N ALA A 288 2.36 -24.95 16.20
CA ALA A 288 1.81 -25.31 14.90
C ALA A 288 0.31 -25.62 14.99
N GLU A 289 -0.13 -26.33 16.04
CA GLU A 289 -1.54 -26.64 16.25
C GLU A 289 -2.37 -25.39 16.59
N ALA A 290 -1.84 -24.49 17.43
CA ALA A 290 -2.50 -23.22 17.72
C ALA A 290 -2.67 -22.36 16.45
N VAL A 291 -1.61 -22.24 15.64
CA VAL A 291 -1.65 -21.51 14.37
C VAL A 291 -2.59 -22.18 13.36
N LYS A 292 -2.57 -23.51 13.29
CA LYS A 292 -3.49 -24.28 12.43
C LYS A 292 -4.95 -24.04 12.80
N SER A 293 -5.26 -24.01 14.09
CA SER A 293 -6.61 -23.69 14.57
C SER A 293 -7.06 -22.29 14.14
N GLU A 294 -6.18 -21.28 14.19
CA GLU A 294 -6.46 -19.93 13.67
C GLU A 294 -6.73 -19.94 12.16
N VAL A 295 -5.92 -20.66 11.37
CA VAL A 295 -6.11 -20.81 9.92
C VAL A 295 -7.44 -21.45 9.59
N GLN A 296 -7.80 -22.53 10.29
CA GLN A 296 -9.07 -23.23 10.12
C GLN A 296 -10.29 -22.39 10.53
N ALA A 297 -10.12 -21.46 11.47
CA ALA A 297 -11.14 -20.48 11.83
C ALA A 297 -11.33 -19.37 10.78
N GLY A 298 -10.59 -19.43 9.67
CA GLY A 298 -10.66 -18.47 8.56
C GLY A 298 -9.57 -17.40 8.59
N ASN A 299 -8.69 -17.40 9.60
CA ASN A 299 -7.53 -16.52 9.61
C ASN A 299 -6.39 -17.12 8.78
N VAL A 300 -6.48 -16.98 7.46
CA VAL A 300 -5.46 -17.46 6.51
C VAL A 300 -4.11 -16.72 6.60
N ARG A 301 -3.94 -15.81 7.58
CA ARG A 301 -2.73 -15.03 7.81
C ARG A 301 -2.01 -15.54 9.06
N VAL A 302 -0.75 -15.91 8.88
CA VAL A 302 0.10 -16.43 9.94
C VAL A 302 1.18 -15.40 10.28
N ASP A 303 1.21 -14.92 11.53
CA ASP A 303 2.28 -14.04 12.03
C ASP A 303 3.20 -14.79 12.99
N LEU A 304 4.39 -15.15 12.50
CA LEU A 304 5.45 -15.76 13.31
C LEU A 304 6.48 -14.76 13.80
N SER A 305 6.39 -13.48 13.41
CA SER A 305 7.38 -12.46 13.78
C SER A 305 7.38 -12.10 15.26
N MET A 306 6.28 -12.43 15.96
CA MET A 306 6.13 -12.22 17.39
C MET A 306 6.85 -13.27 18.24
N TYR A 307 7.43 -14.31 17.62
CA TYR A 307 8.08 -15.42 18.32
C TYR A 307 9.58 -15.43 18.05
N SER A 308 10.36 -15.76 19.07
CA SER A 308 11.82 -15.96 18.98
C SER A 308 12.17 -17.33 18.40
N LEU A 309 11.68 -17.63 17.18
CA LEU A 309 11.92 -18.90 16.49
C LEU A 309 13.21 -18.87 15.68
N THR A 310 13.91 -20.00 15.64
CA THR A 310 14.98 -20.24 14.66
C THR A 310 14.40 -20.50 13.27
N GLN A 311 15.24 -20.42 12.23
CA GLN A 311 14.85 -20.73 10.85
C GLN A 311 14.28 -22.16 10.72
N LYS A 312 14.97 -23.14 11.32
CA LYS A 312 14.53 -24.54 11.31
C LYS A 312 13.19 -24.72 12.01
N GLN A 313 13.01 -24.12 13.18
CA GLN A 313 11.74 -24.17 13.91
C GLN A 313 10.59 -23.50 13.16
N THR A 314 10.87 -22.40 12.46
CA THR A 314 9.89 -21.71 11.61
C THR A 314 9.42 -22.64 10.48
N LEU A 315 10.36 -23.27 9.78
CA LEU A 315 10.04 -24.22 8.71
C LEU A 315 9.32 -25.48 9.23
N ASP A 316 9.73 -26.01 10.37
CA ASP A 316 9.06 -27.15 11.02
C ASP A 316 7.65 -26.81 11.51
N CYS A 317 7.43 -25.59 12.00
CA CYS A 317 6.11 -25.11 12.38
C CYS A 317 5.18 -25.05 11.16
N ILE A 318 5.65 -24.46 10.06
CA ILE A 318 4.84 -24.25 8.85
C ILE A 318 4.59 -25.56 8.10
N SER A 319 5.55 -26.50 8.10
CA SER A 319 5.40 -27.80 7.43
C SER A 319 4.33 -28.70 8.07
N LYS A 320 3.98 -28.45 9.33
CA LYS A 320 2.93 -29.16 10.07
C LYS A 320 1.51 -28.62 9.80
N ILE A 321 1.39 -27.52 9.07
CA ILE A 321 0.11 -26.91 8.74
C ILE A 321 -0.27 -27.31 7.31
N ASP A 322 -1.13 -28.32 7.20
CA ASP A 322 -1.61 -28.83 5.90
C ASP A 322 -2.57 -27.86 5.19
N ASP A 323 -3.20 -26.95 5.96
CA ASP A 323 -4.13 -25.95 5.44
C ASP A 323 -3.42 -24.87 4.62
N THR A 324 -4.14 -24.28 3.66
CA THR A 324 -3.61 -23.21 2.80
C THR A 324 -3.31 -21.95 3.63
N ILE A 325 -2.07 -21.50 3.57
CA ILE A 325 -1.63 -20.24 4.20
C ILE A 325 -1.58 -19.19 3.10
N TYR A 326 -2.38 -18.14 3.24
CA TYR A 326 -2.41 -17.04 2.27
C TYR A 326 -1.21 -16.10 2.45
N SER A 327 -0.96 -15.72 3.70
CA SER A 327 0.05 -14.73 4.08
C SER A 327 0.87 -15.22 5.26
N ILE A 328 2.18 -15.02 5.20
CA ILE A 328 3.08 -15.31 6.32
C ILE A 328 3.97 -14.12 6.62
N LYS A 329 4.11 -13.79 7.91
CA LYS A 329 5.12 -12.87 8.42
C LYS A 329 6.16 -13.65 9.22
N VAL A 330 7.41 -13.55 8.83
CA VAL A 330 8.48 -14.42 9.36
C VAL A 330 9.27 -13.75 10.50
N PRO A 331 9.97 -14.53 11.36
CA PRO A 331 10.79 -14.00 12.44
C PRO A 331 11.99 -13.17 11.97
N LYS A 332 12.51 -12.32 12.86
CA LYS A 332 13.68 -11.46 12.59
C LYS A 332 14.93 -12.22 12.14
N MET A 333 15.15 -13.44 12.64
CA MET A 333 16.33 -14.26 12.31
C MET A 333 16.20 -15.02 10.99
N PHE A 334 15.13 -14.80 10.23
CA PHE A 334 14.90 -15.47 8.95
C PHE A 334 15.90 -14.97 7.89
N ALA A 335 16.53 -15.90 7.17
CA ALA A 335 17.56 -15.62 6.17
C ALA A 335 17.13 -16.10 4.77
N ILE A 336 17.93 -15.76 3.75
CA ILE A 336 17.58 -16.00 2.35
C ILE A 336 17.43 -17.49 2.01
N ASP A 337 18.26 -18.37 2.57
CA ASP A 337 18.16 -19.81 2.34
C ASP A 337 16.87 -20.39 2.94
N ALA A 338 16.47 -19.92 4.13
CA ALA A 338 15.20 -20.32 4.74
C ALA A 338 13.99 -19.81 3.94
N LEU A 339 14.10 -18.64 3.29
CA LEU A 339 13.06 -18.16 2.36
C LEU A 339 12.94 -19.06 1.13
N ARG A 340 14.06 -19.50 0.55
CA ARG A 340 14.08 -20.47 -0.55
C ARG A 340 13.42 -21.79 -0.14
N GLU A 341 13.77 -22.32 1.03
CA GLU A 341 13.17 -23.55 1.57
C GLU A 341 11.67 -23.38 1.83
N LEU A 342 11.25 -22.26 2.41
CA LEU A 342 9.85 -21.94 2.67
C LEU A 342 9.04 -21.91 1.36
N LEU A 343 9.50 -21.17 0.35
CA LEU A 343 8.82 -21.05 -0.95
C LEU A 343 8.75 -22.39 -1.70
N THR A 344 9.77 -23.23 -1.53
CA THR A 344 9.80 -24.58 -2.10
C THR A 344 8.80 -25.50 -1.40
N ALA A 345 8.72 -25.42 -0.07
CA ALA A 345 7.80 -26.23 0.73
C ALA A 345 6.34 -25.77 0.62
N ARG A 346 6.12 -24.46 0.41
CA ARG A 346 4.81 -23.81 0.39
C ARG A 346 4.63 -22.96 -0.87
N PRO A 347 4.50 -23.59 -2.05
CA PRO A 347 4.27 -22.88 -3.30
C PRO A 347 2.89 -22.20 -3.34
N ASP A 348 1.99 -22.47 -2.39
CA ASP A 348 0.68 -21.85 -2.28
C ASP A 348 0.70 -20.46 -1.62
N LEU A 349 1.83 -20.04 -1.05
CA LEU A 349 1.97 -18.72 -0.42
C LEU A 349 1.78 -17.58 -1.42
N ARG A 350 0.85 -16.68 -1.11
CA ARG A 350 0.56 -15.49 -1.94
C ARG A 350 1.19 -14.23 -1.39
N ARG A 351 1.39 -14.14 -0.07
CA ARG A 351 1.98 -12.97 0.58
C ARG A 351 3.06 -13.37 1.57
N ILE A 352 4.19 -12.67 1.52
CA ILE A 352 5.31 -12.87 2.43
C ILE A 352 5.75 -11.52 2.97
N ASP A 353 5.76 -11.40 4.29
CA ASP A 353 6.25 -10.23 5.00
C ASP A 353 7.62 -10.52 5.63
N LEU A 354 8.64 -9.87 5.06
CA LEU A 354 10.05 -9.95 5.42
C LEU A 354 10.51 -8.70 6.17
N LEU A 355 9.60 -7.85 6.65
CA LEU A 355 9.94 -6.69 7.46
C LEU A 355 10.62 -7.17 8.75
N ALA A 356 11.69 -6.47 9.14
CA ALA A 356 12.57 -6.82 10.26
C ALA A 356 13.42 -8.10 10.11
N THR A 357 13.51 -8.72 8.93
CA THR A 357 14.44 -9.84 8.69
C THR A 357 15.87 -9.37 8.46
N SER A 358 16.84 -10.29 8.51
CA SER A 358 18.23 -10.03 8.13
C SER A 358 18.51 -10.20 6.63
N ILE A 359 17.48 -10.44 5.81
CA ILE A 359 17.63 -10.63 4.37
C ILE A 359 18.01 -9.30 3.73
N SER A 360 19.20 -9.24 3.14
CA SER A 360 19.65 -8.04 2.42
C SER A 360 18.90 -7.88 1.10
N SER A 361 18.86 -6.65 0.58
CA SER A 361 18.26 -6.41 -0.73
C SER A 361 19.00 -7.11 -1.87
N VAL A 362 20.33 -7.23 -1.75
CA VAL A 362 21.17 -7.91 -2.75
C VAL A 362 20.83 -9.39 -2.80
N ASP A 363 20.77 -10.07 -1.65
CA ASP A 363 20.46 -11.51 -1.60
C ASP A 363 19.04 -11.79 -2.11
N LEU A 364 18.08 -10.93 -1.76
CA LEU A 364 16.70 -11.08 -2.22
C LEU A 364 16.59 -10.86 -3.73
N ALA A 365 17.28 -9.84 -4.26
CA ALA A 365 17.33 -9.56 -5.69
C ALA A 365 17.99 -10.70 -6.48
N GLU A 366 19.10 -11.25 -5.97
CA GLU A 366 19.76 -12.42 -6.54
C GLU A 366 18.79 -13.60 -6.61
N LEU A 367 18.10 -13.92 -5.51
CA LEU A 367 17.12 -15.03 -5.49
C LEU A 367 15.96 -14.81 -6.48
N LEU A 368 15.42 -13.59 -6.57
CA LEU A 368 14.39 -13.23 -7.55
C LEU A 368 14.87 -13.43 -8.99
N HIS A 369 16.16 -13.20 -9.26
CA HIS A 369 16.74 -13.32 -10.59
C HIS A 369 17.11 -14.76 -10.94
N THR A 370 17.75 -15.49 -10.03
CA THR A 370 18.24 -16.85 -10.26
C THR A 370 17.12 -17.89 -10.19
N GLU A 371 16.12 -17.68 -9.33
CA GLU A 371 15.04 -18.63 -9.06
C GLU A 371 13.64 -17.98 -9.12
N PRO A 372 13.28 -17.26 -10.21
CA PRO A 372 12.04 -16.51 -10.30
C PRO A 372 10.78 -17.39 -10.14
N LYS A 373 10.88 -18.68 -10.46
CA LYS A 373 9.80 -19.67 -10.34
C LYS A 373 9.28 -19.83 -8.91
N LEU A 374 10.13 -19.62 -7.90
CA LEU A 374 9.72 -19.67 -6.50
C LEU A 374 8.68 -18.59 -6.17
N PHE A 375 8.65 -17.50 -6.94
CA PHE A 375 7.77 -16.36 -6.71
C PHE A 375 6.57 -16.32 -7.66
N PHE A 376 6.36 -17.32 -8.52
CA PHE A 376 5.27 -17.30 -9.50
C PHE A 376 3.88 -17.27 -8.87
N GLN A 377 3.75 -17.80 -7.66
CA GLN A 377 2.51 -17.82 -6.88
C GLN A 377 2.43 -16.66 -5.88
N VAL A 378 3.54 -15.97 -5.65
CA VAL A 378 3.62 -14.83 -4.74
C VAL A 378 3.07 -13.60 -5.45
N GLU A 379 2.02 -13.04 -4.87
CA GLU A 379 1.42 -11.77 -5.28
C GLU A 379 2.11 -10.59 -4.60
N SER A 380 2.49 -10.76 -3.33
CA SER A 380 2.96 -9.66 -2.48
C SER A 380 4.21 -10.05 -1.70
N LEU A 381 5.29 -9.30 -1.88
CA LEU A 381 6.55 -9.47 -1.16
C LEU A 381 6.87 -8.17 -0.44
N ILE A 382 6.71 -8.16 0.89
CA ILE A 382 6.93 -6.98 1.71
C ILE A 382 8.36 -7.02 2.24
N HIS A 383 9.18 -6.07 1.82
CA HIS A 383 10.59 -5.95 2.22
C HIS A 383 10.97 -4.47 2.24
N ALA A 384 11.87 -4.05 3.14
CA ALA A 384 12.03 -2.63 3.47
C ALA A 384 12.35 -1.75 2.24
N PRO A 385 13.40 -2.01 1.43
CA PRO A 385 13.66 -1.24 0.21
C PRO A 385 12.63 -1.39 -0.90
N LEU A 386 11.78 -2.43 -0.86
CA LEU A 386 10.75 -2.65 -1.88
C LEU A 386 9.43 -1.97 -1.55
N THR A 387 9.10 -1.84 -0.27
CA THR A 387 7.80 -1.37 0.20
C THR A 387 7.86 -0.03 0.91
N LEU A 388 8.94 0.26 1.64
CA LEU A 388 9.08 1.47 2.47
C LEU A 388 9.81 2.60 1.75
N HIS A 389 10.52 2.31 0.64
CA HIS A 389 11.29 3.31 -0.10
C HIS A 389 10.82 3.39 -1.56
N PRO A 390 9.78 4.20 -1.85
CA PRO A 390 9.37 4.55 -3.19
C PRO A 390 10.46 5.44 -3.80
N GLY A 391 11.28 4.85 -4.65
CA GLY A 391 12.30 5.52 -5.45
C GLY A 391 12.34 4.92 -6.85
N SER A 392 13.16 5.47 -7.75
CA SER A 392 13.41 4.76 -9.01
C SER A 392 14.01 3.39 -8.70
N LEU A 393 13.65 2.33 -9.45
CA LEU A 393 14.35 1.04 -9.30
C LEU A 393 15.85 1.17 -9.54
N GLU A 394 16.26 2.23 -10.24
CA GLU A 394 17.66 2.58 -10.50
C GLU A 394 18.39 3.07 -9.23
N GLU A 395 17.66 3.64 -8.26
CA GLU A 395 18.20 4.06 -6.95
C GLU A 395 18.35 2.89 -5.97
N CYS A 396 17.63 1.78 -6.20
CA CYS A 396 17.79 0.53 -5.46
C CYS A 396 19.02 -0.29 -5.94
N ASP A 397 20.17 0.38 -6.05
CA ASP A 397 21.49 -0.17 -6.42
C ASP A 397 21.50 -1.05 -7.71
N GLY A 398 20.48 -0.92 -8.57
CA GLY A 398 20.37 -1.67 -9.82
C GLY A 398 20.19 -3.19 -9.65
N HIS A 399 19.87 -3.68 -8.44
CA HIS A 399 19.79 -5.11 -8.17
C HIS A 399 18.44 -5.72 -8.58
N TYR A 400 17.36 -4.94 -8.53
CA TYR A 400 16.02 -5.45 -8.80
C TYR A 400 15.61 -5.23 -10.26
N PHE A 401 15.12 -6.30 -10.89
CA PHE A 401 14.55 -6.26 -12.22
C PHE A 401 13.04 -6.45 -12.18
N PRO A 402 12.28 -5.69 -12.98
CA PRO A 402 10.84 -5.85 -13.00
C PRO A 402 10.43 -7.14 -13.69
N ALA A 403 9.47 -7.85 -13.10
CA ALA A 403 8.80 -8.97 -13.75
C ALA A 403 7.67 -8.50 -14.67
N PHE A 404 7.07 -7.33 -14.37
CA PHE A 404 6.03 -6.72 -15.18
C PHE A 404 6.17 -5.20 -15.23
N THR A 405 5.90 -4.58 -16.36
CA THR A 405 5.89 -3.13 -16.53
C THR A 405 4.64 -2.67 -17.29
N PHE A 406 3.89 -1.74 -16.69
CA PHE A 406 2.80 -1.05 -17.36
C PHE A 406 3.32 0.23 -18.01
N VAL A 407 3.09 0.41 -19.31
CA VAL A 407 3.53 1.60 -20.07
C VAL A 407 2.30 2.33 -20.58
N HIS A 408 2.12 3.59 -20.19
CA HIS A 408 1.08 4.46 -20.74
C HIS A 408 1.73 5.63 -21.48
N LEU A 409 1.48 5.71 -22.79
CA LEU A 409 1.97 6.78 -23.65
C LEU A 409 0.80 7.66 -24.09
N THR A 410 0.94 8.96 -23.92
CA THR A 410 -0.14 9.92 -24.22
C THR A 410 0.21 10.86 -25.37
N GLN A 411 1.47 10.77 -25.87
CA GLN A 411 2.02 11.64 -26.92
C GLN A 411 1.90 13.13 -26.60
N ASN A 412 1.70 13.48 -25.33
CA ASN A 412 1.53 14.85 -24.86
C ASN A 412 2.74 15.25 -24.01
N HIS A 413 3.43 16.33 -24.41
CA HIS A 413 4.61 16.80 -23.70
C HIS A 413 4.29 17.48 -22.35
N MET A 414 3.02 17.70 -22.04
CA MET A 414 2.61 18.37 -20.80
C MET A 414 2.36 17.42 -19.63
N SER A 415 2.33 16.10 -19.85
CA SER A 415 2.23 15.13 -18.76
C SER A 415 3.59 14.95 -18.09
N GLY A 416 3.76 15.51 -16.89
CA GLY A 416 4.90 15.21 -16.05
C GLY A 416 4.80 13.77 -15.50
N GLY A 417 5.88 13.01 -15.58
CA GLY A 417 5.95 11.64 -15.04
C GLY A 417 6.68 10.69 -15.97
N PHE A 418 7.13 9.57 -15.41
CA PHE A 418 7.80 8.52 -16.19
C PHE A 418 6.74 7.59 -16.81
N PRO A 419 6.77 7.26 -18.10
CA PRO A 419 5.68 6.54 -18.77
C PRO A 419 5.50 5.08 -18.30
N ALA A 420 6.53 4.47 -17.69
CA ALA A 420 6.54 3.06 -17.29
C ALA A 420 6.47 2.87 -15.76
N LYS A 421 5.52 2.03 -15.29
CA LYS A 421 5.33 1.64 -13.89
C LYS A 421 5.62 0.17 -13.73
N SER A 422 6.60 -0.16 -12.92
CA SER A 422 7.14 -1.52 -12.84
C SER A 422 6.81 -2.21 -11.53
N LEU A 423 6.46 -3.49 -11.64
CA LEU A 423 6.26 -4.43 -10.55
C LEU A 423 7.38 -5.45 -10.55
N LEU A 424 7.87 -5.78 -9.36
CA LEU A 424 8.90 -6.82 -9.17
C LEU A 424 8.37 -8.22 -9.34
N LEU A 425 7.08 -8.41 -9.05
CA LEU A 425 6.39 -9.68 -9.21
C LEU A 425 5.41 -9.60 -10.37
N LEU A 426 5.13 -10.76 -10.96
CA LEU A 426 4.13 -10.90 -12.02
C LEU A 426 3.10 -11.93 -11.59
N TYR A 427 1.96 -11.43 -11.10
CA TYR A 427 0.83 -12.22 -10.66
C TYR A 427 -0.37 -11.96 -11.59
N PRO A 428 -0.66 -12.84 -12.56
CA PRO A 428 -1.64 -12.56 -13.62
C PRO A 428 -3.04 -12.15 -13.14
N PRO A 429 -3.61 -12.71 -12.06
CA PRO A 429 -4.90 -12.24 -11.55
C PRO A 429 -4.91 -10.77 -11.14
N GLN A 430 -3.84 -10.31 -10.50
CA GLN A 430 -3.65 -8.91 -10.12
C GLN A 430 -3.54 -8.03 -11.37
N ILE A 431 -2.72 -8.42 -12.34
CA ILE A 431 -2.56 -7.65 -13.59
C ILE A 431 -3.89 -7.51 -14.34
N VAL A 432 -4.67 -8.59 -14.45
CA VAL A 432 -5.97 -8.54 -15.14
C VAL A 432 -6.95 -7.62 -14.42
N GLN A 433 -7.03 -7.68 -13.08
CA GLN A 433 -7.90 -6.79 -12.32
C GLN A 433 -7.44 -5.33 -12.42
N ASN A 434 -6.15 -5.06 -12.27
CA ASN A 434 -5.61 -3.70 -12.30
C ASN A 434 -5.77 -3.06 -13.70
N LEU A 435 -5.54 -3.82 -14.77
CA LEU A 435 -5.81 -3.35 -16.13
C LEU A 435 -7.31 -3.13 -16.37
N THR A 436 -8.19 -3.96 -15.77
CA THR A 436 -9.64 -3.75 -15.85
C THR A 436 -10.03 -2.42 -15.22
N ASP A 437 -9.51 -2.13 -14.03
CA ASP A 437 -9.81 -0.90 -13.30
C ASP A 437 -9.24 0.33 -14.02
N TYR A 438 -8.02 0.23 -14.55
CA TYR A 438 -7.36 1.33 -15.26
C TYR A 438 -8.00 1.60 -16.63
N LEU A 439 -8.12 0.58 -17.46
CA LEU A 439 -8.59 0.73 -18.84
C LEU A 439 -10.11 0.96 -18.92
N GLY A 440 -10.87 0.50 -17.92
CA GLY A 440 -12.28 0.83 -17.78
C GLY A 440 -12.56 2.33 -17.64
N LEU A 441 -11.54 3.14 -17.33
CA LEU A 441 -11.64 4.61 -17.34
C LEU A 441 -11.76 5.18 -18.77
N PHE A 442 -11.30 4.44 -19.78
CA PHE A 442 -11.21 4.86 -21.18
C PHE A 442 -12.33 4.31 -22.07
N THR A 443 -13.21 3.44 -21.54
CA THR A 443 -14.34 2.88 -22.30
C THR A 443 -15.60 3.75 -22.27
N LYS A 444 -15.61 4.84 -21.50
CA LYS A 444 -16.74 5.76 -21.43
C LYS A 444 -16.58 6.83 -22.52
N ASP A 445 -17.69 7.33 -23.09
CA ASP A 445 -17.75 8.31 -24.21
C ASP A 445 -17.04 9.67 -23.97
N ASP A 446 -16.22 9.80 -22.93
CA ASP A 446 -15.57 11.02 -22.48
C ASP A 446 -14.04 10.91 -22.63
N LEU A 447 -13.57 10.67 -23.87
CA LEU A 447 -12.15 10.74 -24.25
C LEU A 447 -11.51 12.10 -23.91
N GLY A 448 -12.31 13.14 -23.66
CA GLY A 448 -11.85 14.42 -23.13
C GLY A 448 -11.19 14.32 -21.74
N ARG A 449 -11.41 13.23 -21.00
CA ARG A 449 -10.76 12.94 -19.71
C ARG A 449 -9.30 12.51 -19.83
N ASP A 450 -8.85 12.09 -21.02
CA ASP A 450 -7.51 11.53 -21.24
C ASP A 450 -6.39 12.46 -20.75
N TYR A 451 -6.55 13.78 -20.92
CA TYR A 451 -5.57 14.76 -20.46
C TYR A 451 -5.35 14.75 -18.94
N SER A 452 -6.41 14.49 -18.18
CA SER A 452 -6.37 14.46 -16.72
C SER A 452 -5.92 13.12 -16.15
N VAL A 453 -5.96 12.05 -16.95
CA VAL A 453 -5.55 10.69 -16.59
C VAL A 453 -4.08 10.47 -16.96
N GLY A 454 -3.71 10.81 -18.20
CA GLY A 454 -2.37 10.63 -18.74
C GLY A 454 -1.32 11.53 -18.11
N GLY A 455 -1.71 12.71 -17.62
CA GLY A 455 -0.84 13.63 -16.88
C GLY A 455 -0.57 13.27 -15.43
N LYS A 456 -1.21 12.23 -14.88
CA LYS A 456 -1.13 11.89 -13.46
C LYS A 456 -0.38 10.59 -13.26
N ASP A 457 0.93 10.74 -13.10
CA ASP A 457 1.88 9.68 -12.72
C ASP A 457 1.37 8.76 -11.59
N LEU A 458 0.67 9.35 -10.63
CA LEU A 458 0.16 8.66 -9.44
C LEU A 458 -0.94 7.64 -9.77
N LEU A 459 -1.84 7.93 -10.72
CA LEU A 459 -2.99 7.07 -10.99
C LEU A 459 -2.58 5.68 -11.49
N SER A 460 -1.69 5.62 -12.48
CA SER A 460 -1.19 4.34 -12.99
C SER A 460 -0.38 3.59 -11.93
N ARG A 461 0.45 4.28 -11.13
CA ARG A 461 1.19 3.64 -10.02
C ARG A 461 0.25 2.99 -9.02
N VAL A 462 -0.78 3.72 -8.60
CA VAL A 462 -1.71 3.26 -7.57
C VAL A 462 -2.55 2.11 -8.07
N VAL A 463 -3.03 2.18 -9.31
CA VAL A 463 -3.87 1.12 -9.87
C VAL A 463 -3.06 -0.14 -10.15
N ILE A 464 -1.88 -0.01 -10.75
CA ILE A 464 -1.03 -1.16 -11.07
C ILE A 464 -0.41 -1.79 -9.81
N GLY A 465 -0.19 -1.00 -8.75
CA GLY A 465 0.32 -1.44 -7.45
C GLY A 465 -0.75 -1.92 -6.47
N ALA A 466 -2.01 -1.94 -6.86
CA ALA A 466 -3.08 -2.51 -6.04
C ALA A 466 -2.98 -4.03 -6.03
N ALA A 467 -3.24 -4.64 -4.87
CA ALA A 467 -3.37 -6.08 -4.79
C ALA A 467 -4.75 -6.56 -5.25
N THR A 468 -4.87 -7.85 -5.53
CA THR A 468 -6.12 -8.48 -5.95
C THR A 468 -7.18 -8.34 -4.85
N ARG A 469 -8.33 -7.78 -5.22
CA ARG A 469 -9.53 -7.73 -4.41
C ARG A 469 -10.50 -8.86 -4.77
N PRO A 470 -11.20 -9.44 -3.78
CA PRO A 470 -12.38 -10.24 -4.06
C PRO A 470 -13.45 -9.44 -4.81
N GLU A 471 -14.30 -10.13 -5.58
CA GLU A 471 -15.42 -9.50 -6.27
C GLU A 471 -16.40 -8.87 -5.26
N GLY A 472 -16.89 -7.67 -5.58
CA GLY A 472 -17.80 -6.90 -4.70
C GLY A 472 -17.10 -6.14 -3.57
N VAL A 473 -15.81 -6.35 -3.34
CA VAL A 473 -15.03 -5.53 -2.40
C VAL A 473 -14.68 -4.20 -3.06
N SER A 474 -14.99 -3.10 -2.37
CA SER A 474 -14.77 -1.75 -2.85
C SER A 474 -13.27 -1.43 -3.03
N TRP A 475 -12.97 -0.46 -3.90
CA TRP A 475 -11.62 0.01 -4.20
C TRP A 475 -10.84 0.45 -2.95
N HIS A 476 -11.49 1.13 -2.00
CA HIS A 476 -10.83 1.65 -0.80
C HIS A 476 -10.62 0.60 0.31
N GLN A 477 -11.17 -0.61 0.14
CA GLN A 477 -10.95 -1.75 1.03
C GLN A 477 -9.84 -2.69 0.54
N ARG A 478 -9.05 -2.25 -0.45
CA ARG A 478 -7.88 -3.01 -0.91
C ARG A 478 -6.73 -2.91 0.07
N HIS A 479 -5.90 -3.96 0.11
CA HIS A 479 -4.55 -3.82 0.62
C HIS A 479 -3.62 -3.33 -0.51
N VAL A 480 -2.57 -2.60 -0.12
CA VAL A 480 -1.58 -2.05 -1.04
C VAL A 480 -0.30 -2.86 -0.85
N ASN A 481 0.01 -3.70 -1.84
CA ASN A 481 1.11 -4.67 -1.74
C ASN A 481 2.45 -4.14 -2.23
N SER A 482 2.41 -3.17 -3.13
CA SER A 482 3.59 -2.69 -3.81
C SER A 482 3.46 -1.21 -4.11
N HIS A 483 4.63 -0.62 -4.28
CA HIS A 483 4.77 0.71 -4.78
C HIS A 483 5.41 0.58 -6.17
N PRO A 484 4.64 0.69 -7.28
CA PRO A 484 5.22 0.56 -8.60
C PRO A 484 6.19 1.70 -8.85
N ASN A 485 7.42 1.33 -9.11
CA ASN A 485 8.50 2.28 -9.29
C ASN A 485 8.59 2.66 -10.77
N PRO A 486 8.83 3.94 -11.08
CA PRO A 486 9.34 4.35 -12.37
C PRO A 486 10.58 3.53 -12.74
N SER A 487 10.64 2.99 -13.96
CA SER A 487 11.83 2.24 -14.40
C SER A 487 11.93 2.14 -15.91
N ALA A 488 13.13 2.43 -16.45
CA ALA A 488 13.44 2.18 -17.84
C ALA A 488 13.78 0.70 -18.14
N LEU A 489 13.92 -0.15 -17.12
CA LEU A 489 14.39 -1.52 -17.27
C LEU A 489 13.46 -2.37 -18.15
N GLY A 490 12.15 -2.12 -18.12
CA GLY A 490 11.22 -2.77 -19.06
C GLY A 490 11.64 -2.59 -20.53
N PHE A 491 12.09 -1.38 -20.89
CA PHE A 491 12.56 -1.05 -22.25
C PHE A 491 13.88 -1.71 -22.63
N ASN A 492 14.62 -2.25 -21.66
CA ASN A 492 15.85 -3.02 -21.88
C ASN A 492 15.59 -4.53 -22.04
N GLY A 493 14.33 -4.98 -22.00
CA GLY A 493 13.97 -6.39 -22.12
C GLY A 493 13.75 -7.12 -20.80
N HIS A 494 13.66 -6.39 -19.68
CA HIS A 494 13.32 -7.00 -18.40
C HIS A 494 11.82 -7.22 -18.27
N GLY A 495 11.44 -8.47 -17.98
CA GLY A 495 10.07 -8.85 -17.66
C GLY A 495 9.10 -8.75 -18.85
N TRP A 496 7.82 -8.86 -18.53
CA TRP A 496 6.72 -8.59 -19.46
C TRP A 496 6.31 -7.13 -19.40
N MET A 497 5.78 -6.60 -20.49
CA MET A 497 5.20 -5.28 -20.53
C MET A 497 3.75 -5.34 -21.00
N PHE A 498 2.91 -4.45 -20.48
CA PHE A 498 1.67 -4.07 -21.14
C PHE A 498 1.79 -2.64 -21.60
N VAL A 499 1.61 -2.41 -22.90
CA VAL A 499 1.68 -1.07 -23.48
C VAL A 499 0.28 -0.60 -23.79
N PHE A 500 -0.01 0.64 -23.41
CA PHE A 500 -1.21 1.37 -23.77
C PHE A 500 -0.80 2.74 -24.31
N SER A 501 -0.92 2.92 -25.62
CA SER A 501 -0.56 4.16 -26.31
C SER A 501 -1.82 4.79 -26.88
N ILE A 502 -2.16 5.99 -26.42
CA ILE A 502 -3.30 6.77 -26.91
C ILE A 502 -2.78 7.81 -27.91
N PRO A 503 -3.44 8.02 -29.05
CA PRO A 503 -3.03 9.04 -30.02
C PRO A 503 -3.27 10.45 -29.44
N SER A 504 -2.45 11.41 -29.86
CA SER A 504 -2.60 12.80 -29.41
C SER A 504 -3.91 13.43 -29.91
N HIS A 505 -4.79 13.80 -28.99
CA HIS A 505 -6.03 14.55 -29.29
C HIS A 505 -5.78 15.94 -29.88
N PHE A 506 -4.65 16.59 -29.56
CA PHE A 506 -4.30 17.93 -30.07
C PHE A 506 -3.81 17.91 -31.52
N HIS A 507 -3.41 16.74 -32.01
CA HIS A 507 -2.88 16.58 -33.35
C HIS A 507 -3.63 15.48 -34.10
N PRO A 508 -4.94 15.67 -34.37
CA PRO A 508 -5.73 14.69 -35.10
C PRO A 508 -5.06 14.38 -36.44
N GLY A 509 -4.67 13.11 -36.62
CA GLY A 509 -3.93 12.62 -37.78
C GLY A 509 -2.45 12.27 -37.52
N ARG A 510 -1.89 12.56 -36.34
CA ARG A 510 -0.55 12.10 -35.94
C ARG A 510 -0.62 10.76 -35.20
N GLY A 511 -0.69 9.68 -35.97
CA GLY A 511 -0.50 8.31 -35.48
C GLY A 511 -1.79 7.60 -35.07
N THR A 512 -1.68 6.28 -34.95
CA THR A 512 -2.68 5.40 -34.36
C THR A 512 -2.21 4.99 -32.96
N GLY A 513 -3.14 4.89 -32.03
CA GLY A 513 -2.88 4.30 -30.72
C GLY A 513 -2.95 2.78 -30.78
N PHE A 514 -2.35 2.14 -29.80
CA PHE A 514 -2.30 0.69 -29.72
C PHE A 514 -2.25 0.19 -28.29
N LEU A 515 -2.66 -1.06 -28.10
CA LEU A 515 -2.51 -1.76 -26.83
C LEU A 515 -2.12 -3.22 -27.02
N GLY A 516 -1.35 -3.77 -26.09
CA GLY A 516 -0.97 -5.18 -26.12
C GLY A 516 0.09 -5.56 -25.10
N PHE A 517 0.30 -6.87 -24.95
CA PHE A 517 1.39 -7.41 -24.14
C PHE A 517 2.64 -7.56 -25.00
N LEU A 518 3.79 -7.16 -24.46
CA LEU A 518 5.07 -7.14 -25.15
C LEU A 518 6.15 -7.77 -24.28
N LYS A 519 6.96 -8.64 -24.88
CA LYS A 519 8.25 -9.06 -24.34
C LYS A 519 9.33 -8.64 -25.31
N LEU A 520 10.20 -7.73 -24.87
CA LEU A 520 11.29 -7.25 -25.71
C LEU A 520 12.43 -8.28 -25.75
N ALA A 521 13.09 -8.35 -26.90
CA ALA A 521 14.37 -9.02 -27.06
C ALA A 521 15.37 -8.46 -26.05
N TRP A 522 16.06 -9.33 -25.33
CA TRP A 522 17.14 -8.91 -24.44
C TRP A 522 18.30 -8.35 -25.28
N LYS A 523 18.65 -7.09 -25.05
CA LYS A 523 19.87 -6.51 -25.63
C LYS A 523 21.03 -6.85 -24.70
N THR A 524 21.82 -7.87 -25.05
CA THR A 524 23.08 -8.14 -24.34
C THR A 524 23.95 -6.88 -24.42
N ARG A 525 24.27 -6.27 -23.29
CA ARG A 525 25.30 -5.22 -23.26
C ARG A 525 26.62 -5.85 -23.67
N GLU A 526 27.40 -5.10 -24.44
CA GLU A 526 28.73 -5.50 -24.86
C GLU A 526 29.61 -5.70 -23.60
N GLY A 527 29.85 -6.97 -23.22
CA GLY A 527 30.59 -7.33 -22.01
C GLY A 527 29.83 -8.18 -20.99
N ASP A 528 28.50 -8.24 -21.03
CA ASP A 528 27.73 -9.14 -20.18
C ASP A 528 27.82 -10.57 -20.72
N SER A 529 28.11 -11.53 -19.84
CA SER A 529 28.07 -12.95 -20.19
C SER A 529 26.67 -13.29 -20.70
N ALA A 530 26.59 -13.74 -21.96
CA ALA A 530 25.31 -14.10 -22.58
C ALA A 530 24.48 -15.02 -21.67
N PRO A 531 23.14 -14.87 -21.63
CA PRO A 531 22.28 -15.79 -20.91
C PRO A 531 22.63 -17.24 -21.29
N THR A 532 22.69 -18.13 -20.30
CA THR A 532 23.14 -19.53 -20.44
C THR A 532 22.23 -20.40 -21.30
N ASP A 533 21.17 -19.86 -21.91
CA ASP A 533 20.27 -20.57 -22.84
C ASP A 533 20.31 -19.96 -24.26
N PRO A 534 21.45 -20.09 -24.98
CA PRO A 534 21.67 -19.48 -26.31
C PRO A 534 20.83 -20.10 -27.45
N GLY A 535 19.88 -20.99 -27.14
CA GLY A 535 19.10 -21.75 -28.14
C GLY A 535 17.69 -21.24 -28.42
N LYS A 536 17.19 -20.23 -27.70
CA LYS A 536 15.87 -19.63 -27.95
C LYS A 536 16.06 -18.27 -28.58
N ASP A 537 15.70 -18.15 -29.86
CA ASP A 537 15.61 -16.86 -30.57
C ASP A 537 14.88 -15.85 -29.69
N HIS A 538 15.62 -14.87 -29.16
CA HIS A 538 15.08 -13.79 -28.34
C HIS A 538 14.39 -12.74 -29.22
N ALA A 539 13.56 -13.16 -30.18
CA ALA A 539 12.76 -12.23 -30.95
C ALA A 539 11.76 -11.52 -30.03
N HIS A 540 11.43 -10.27 -30.37
CA HIS A 540 10.34 -9.56 -29.73
C HIS A 540 9.04 -10.37 -29.85
N GLN A 541 8.23 -10.40 -28.79
CA GLN A 541 6.93 -11.06 -28.79
C GLN A 541 5.84 -10.04 -28.47
N VAL A 542 4.82 -9.96 -29.32
CA VAL A 542 3.63 -9.16 -29.09
C VAL A 542 2.43 -10.09 -29.05
N LEU A 543 1.66 -10.03 -27.98
CA LEU A 543 0.57 -10.95 -27.68
C LEU A 543 -0.71 -10.20 -27.28
N GLY A 544 -1.86 -10.76 -27.65
CA GLY A 544 -3.15 -10.39 -27.08
C GLY A 544 -3.30 -10.93 -25.64
N LEU A 545 -4.40 -10.54 -24.96
CA LEU A 545 -4.67 -10.94 -23.57
C LEU A 545 -4.68 -12.45 -23.39
N ARG A 546 -5.44 -13.18 -24.21
CA ARG A 546 -5.59 -14.64 -24.07
C ARG A 546 -4.33 -15.41 -24.43
N GLU A 547 -3.55 -14.90 -25.39
CA GLU A 547 -2.27 -15.49 -25.78
C GLU A 547 -1.22 -15.29 -24.68
N TRP A 548 -1.14 -14.08 -24.10
CA TRP A 548 -0.29 -13.81 -22.96
C TRP A 548 -0.65 -14.69 -21.76
N LEU A 549 -1.94 -14.81 -21.44
CA LEU A 549 -2.42 -15.69 -20.37
C LEU A 549 -2.11 -17.17 -20.63
N ALA A 550 -2.12 -17.64 -21.88
CA ALA A 550 -1.69 -18.99 -22.22
C ALA A 550 -0.20 -19.19 -21.90
N VAL A 551 0.66 -18.22 -22.23
CA VAL A 551 2.08 -18.26 -21.84
C VAL A 551 2.25 -18.24 -20.32
N MET A 552 1.48 -17.43 -19.60
CA MET A 552 1.55 -17.37 -18.13
C MET A 552 1.17 -18.72 -17.50
N LYS A 553 0.14 -19.38 -18.05
CA LYS A 553 -0.27 -20.71 -17.63
C LYS A 553 0.83 -21.74 -17.87
N ASP A 554 1.48 -21.69 -19.05
CA ASP A 554 2.57 -22.61 -19.39
C ASP A 554 3.83 -22.38 -18.54
N GLU A 555 4.05 -21.14 -18.07
CA GLU A 555 5.07 -20.82 -17.06
C GLU A 555 4.73 -21.40 -15.67
N GLY A 556 3.49 -21.84 -15.42
CA GLY A 556 3.03 -22.35 -14.13
C GLY A 556 2.54 -21.26 -13.18
N ARG A 557 2.15 -20.09 -13.70
CA ARG A 557 1.57 -18.99 -12.90
C ARG A 557 0.09 -19.22 -12.61
N PRO A 558 -0.44 -18.63 -11.53
CA PRO A 558 -1.86 -18.70 -11.24
C PRO A 558 -2.67 -17.95 -12.29
N MET A 559 -3.85 -18.48 -12.59
CA MET A 559 -4.72 -17.92 -13.63
C MET A 559 -5.86 -17.12 -13.02
N PRO A 560 -6.20 -15.94 -13.59
CA PRO A 560 -7.41 -15.21 -13.25
C PRO A 560 -8.67 -16.06 -13.48
N ALA A 561 -9.75 -15.74 -12.78
CA ALA A 561 -11.06 -16.27 -13.08
C ALA A 561 -11.49 -15.86 -14.51
N GLU A 562 -12.13 -16.77 -15.25
CA GLU A 562 -12.54 -16.52 -16.64
C GLU A 562 -13.50 -15.32 -16.76
N SER A 563 -14.33 -15.07 -15.75
CA SER A 563 -15.20 -13.87 -15.70
C SER A 563 -14.39 -12.57 -15.69
N ALA A 564 -13.28 -12.52 -14.94
CA ALA A 564 -12.38 -11.37 -14.91
C ALA A 564 -11.65 -11.19 -16.25
N VAL A 565 -11.20 -12.30 -16.86
CA VAL A 565 -10.58 -12.28 -18.20
C VAL A 565 -11.56 -11.75 -19.24
N GLN A 566 -12.81 -12.24 -19.24
CA GLN A 566 -13.83 -11.80 -20.17
C GLN A 566 -14.19 -10.33 -19.97
N LYS A 567 -14.24 -9.85 -18.71
CA LYS A 567 -14.45 -8.43 -18.41
C LYS A 567 -13.36 -7.56 -19.02
N LEU A 568 -12.09 -7.93 -18.86
CA LEU A 568 -10.97 -7.19 -19.46
C LEU A 568 -10.98 -7.28 -20.98
N GLN A 569 -11.31 -8.44 -21.55
CA GLN A 569 -11.43 -8.60 -23.01
C GLN A 569 -12.50 -7.67 -23.58
N ASN A 570 -13.67 -7.57 -22.94
CA ASN A 570 -14.72 -6.65 -23.37
C ASN A 570 -14.24 -5.18 -23.35
N ILE A 571 -13.40 -4.81 -22.38
CA ILE A 571 -12.79 -3.48 -22.31
C ILE A 571 -11.80 -3.29 -23.47
N PHE A 572 -10.96 -4.28 -23.77
CA PHE A 572 -10.05 -4.24 -24.91
C PHE A 572 -10.84 -4.06 -26.21
N ASP A 573 -11.88 -4.86 -26.41
CA ASP A 573 -12.71 -4.81 -27.61
C ASP A 573 -13.39 -3.44 -27.76
N ALA A 574 -13.88 -2.85 -26.66
CA ALA A 574 -14.46 -1.51 -26.65
C ALA A 574 -13.43 -0.42 -27.03
N ILE A 575 -12.21 -0.49 -26.49
CA ILE A 575 -11.13 0.46 -26.82
C ILE A 575 -10.70 0.28 -28.29
N LEU A 576 -10.59 -0.96 -28.78
CA LEU A 576 -10.20 -1.27 -30.15
C LEU A 576 -11.28 -0.91 -31.20
N GLN A 577 -12.52 -0.70 -30.77
CA GLN A 577 -13.58 -0.16 -31.64
C GLN A 577 -13.44 1.35 -31.87
N LEU A 578 -12.61 2.06 -31.09
CA LEU A 578 -12.28 3.45 -31.35
C LEU A 578 -11.48 3.56 -32.66
N SER A 579 -11.89 4.46 -33.56
CA SER A 579 -11.35 4.55 -34.93
C SER A 579 -9.85 4.81 -35.05
N SER A 580 -9.19 5.14 -33.94
CA SER A 580 -7.77 5.47 -33.87
C SER A 580 -6.95 4.45 -33.06
N MET A 581 -7.54 3.35 -32.61
CA MET A 581 -6.88 2.32 -31.81
C MET A 581 -6.77 1.00 -32.58
N HIS A 582 -5.64 0.30 -32.46
CA HIS A 582 -5.46 -1.06 -32.99
C HIS A 582 -4.74 -1.97 -31.97
N ALA A 583 -4.80 -3.29 -32.19
CA ALA A 583 -4.04 -4.22 -31.35
C ALA A 583 -2.56 -4.11 -31.71
N MET A 584 -1.68 -3.99 -30.71
CA MET A 584 -0.25 -3.82 -30.91
C MET A 584 0.32 -4.95 -31.79
N ASN A 585 1.26 -4.60 -32.67
CA ASN A 585 2.02 -5.53 -33.49
C ASN A 585 3.53 -5.20 -33.43
N LEU A 586 4.35 -5.96 -34.15
CA LEU A 586 5.82 -5.81 -34.11
C LEU A 586 6.30 -4.45 -34.66
N ASP A 587 5.60 -3.86 -35.64
CA ASP A 587 5.97 -2.59 -36.25
C ASP A 587 5.74 -1.40 -35.29
N ASP A 588 4.91 -1.59 -34.25
CA ASP A 588 4.64 -0.57 -33.22
C ASP A 588 5.78 -0.43 -32.20
N ILE A 589 6.71 -1.39 -32.12
CA ILE A 589 7.75 -1.43 -31.08
C ILE A 589 8.72 -0.25 -31.16
N GLU A 590 9.25 0.05 -32.34
CA GLU A 590 10.20 1.16 -32.51
C GLU A 590 9.55 2.54 -32.24
N PRO A 591 8.37 2.87 -32.80
CA PRO A 591 7.65 4.09 -32.46
C PRO A 591 7.31 4.21 -30.96
N MET A 592 6.95 3.09 -30.32
CA MET A 592 6.70 2.99 -28.89
C MET A 592 7.95 3.38 -28.09
N LEU A 593 9.10 2.76 -28.38
CA LEU A 593 10.36 3.05 -27.67
C LEU A 593 10.80 4.50 -27.84
N LEU A 594 10.70 5.05 -29.06
CA LEU A 594 11.01 6.46 -29.33
C LEU A 594 10.09 7.42 -28.56
N SER A 595 8.82 7.04 -28.37
CA SER A 595 7.87 7.86 -27.62
C SER A 595 8.14 7.77 -26.12
N ALA A 596 8.41 6.57 -25.61
CA ALA A 596 8.80 6.36 -24.22
C ALA A 596 10.08 7.10 -23.85
N GLN A 597 11.12 7.06 -24.70
CA GLN A 597 12.37 7.81 -24.49
C GLN A 597 12.14 9.32 -24.39
N ARG A 598 11.31 9.87 -25.28
CA ARG A 598 10.94 11.29 -25.27
C ARG A 598 10.15 11.68 -24.03
N GLU A 599 9.15 10.90 -23.64
CA GLU A 599 8.33 11.18 -22.45
C GLU A 599 9.14 11.04 -21.15
N ALA A 600 10.02 10.04 -21.08
CA ALA A 600 10.91 9.82 -19.95
C ALA A 600 12.08 10.83 -19.86
N ASN A 601 12.26 11.71 -20.86
CA ASN A 601 13.42 12.60 -20.98
C ASN A 601 14.79 11.88 -20.92
N LEU A 602 14.87 10.62 -21.38
CA LEU A 602 16.11 9.81 -21.29
C LEU A 602 17.26 10.31 -22.19
N ASP A 603 16.97 11.23 -23.10
CA ASP A 603 17.98 11.84 -24.00
C ASP A 603 18.78 12.97 -23.34
N LYS A 604 18.42 13.38 -22.12
CA LYS A 604 19.09 14.42 -21.33
C LYS A 604 19.88 13.78 -20.19
#